data_AF-A0A2E2N9T4-F1
#
_entry.id   AF-A0A2E2N9T4-F1
#
_cell.length_a   1.000
_cell.length_b   1.000
_cell.length_c   1.000
_cell.angle_alpha   90.00
_cell.angle_beta   90.00
_cell.angle_gamma   90.00
#
_symmetry.space_group_name_H-M   'P 1'
#
loop_
_entity.id
_entity.type
_entity.pdbx_description
1 polymer ?
#
loop_
_entity_poly.entity_id
_entity_poly.type
_entity_poly.pdbx_seq_one_letter_code
_entity_poly.pdbx_strand_id
1 'polypeptide(L)'
;MLLIGVVYAAHMLTPNIGLRFLWPVWLVMTHALGVNAAAHFIGRKRPPISRRAIAFAVASWLGLSVAMIAVMRSRAPEAERDTLAAVWPADVPVVAIGAQVVLAGLFVMIAVRRVRSTGMGARAADKVTRYGALWLCLYACVWLYATGAIKEALVMSGLAVSGFLGMSLLREAYSAMEHPSGYRR
;
A
#
# COMPACT_ATOMS: atom_id res chain seq x y z
N MET A 1 0.76 -2.00 13.77
CA MET A 1 0.97 -1.55 12.37
C MET A 1 1.16 -2.71 11.40
N LEU A 2 2.05 -3.68 11.67
CA LEU A 2 2.10 -4.97 10.94
C LEU A 2 0.74 -5.67 10.87
N LEU A 3 -0.04 -5.64 11.97
CA LEU A 3 -1.38 -6.23 12.02
C LEU A 3 -2.36 -5.60 11.01
N ILE A 4 -2.32 -4.29 10.79
CA ILE A 4 -3.19 -3.60 9.81
C ILE A 4 -2.77 -3.96 8.38
N GLY A 5 -1.46 -4.04 8.11
CA GLY A 5 -0.94 -4.51 6.82
C GLY A 5 -1.32 -5.96 6.52
N VAL A 6 -1.27 -6.83 7.54
CA VAL A 6 -1.72 -8.24 7.44
C VAL A 6 -3.23 -8.34 7.26
N VAL A 7 -4.02 -7.52 7.98
CA VAL A 7 -5.47 -7.46 7.79
C VAL A 7 -5.83 -6.95 6.39
N TYR A 8 -5.11 -5.96 5.86
CA TYR A 8 -5.32 -5.45 4.51
C TYR A 8 -4.89 -6.46 3.43
N ALA A 9 -3.77 -7.17 3.66
CA ALA A 9 -3.35 -8.29 2.83
C ALA A 9 -4.38 -9.44 2.87
N ALA A 10 -4.98 -9.72 4.03
CA ALA A 10 -6.06 -10.69 4.18
C ALA A 10 -7.35 -10.27 3.46
N HIS A 11 -7.67 -8.96 3.45
CA HIS A 11 -8.79 -8.40 2.66
C HIS A 11 -8.52 -8.46 1.15
N MET A 12 -7.27 -8.25 0.72
CA MET A 12 -6.85 -8.47 -0.68
C MET A 12 -6.85 -9.96 -1.05
N LEU A 13 -6.74 -10.86 -0.07
CA LEU A 13 -6.90 -12.31 -0.27
C LEU A 13 -8.37 -12.74 -0.41
N THR A 14 -9.32 -11.94 0.08
CA THR A 14 -10.75 -12.31 0.07
C THR A 14 -11.34 -12.45 -1.35
N PRO A 15 -11.01 -11.59 -2.34
CA PRO A 15 -11.34 -11.85 -3.75
C PRO A 15 -10.38 -12.84 -4.43
N ASN A 16 -9.33 -13.28 -3.74
CA ASN A 16 -8.29 -14.18 -4.25
C ASN A 16 -8.32 -15.52 -3.51
N ILE A 17 -9.50 -16.13 -3.41
CA ILE A 17 -9.75 -17.42 -2.71
C ILE A 17 -8.82 -18.53 -3.26
N GLY A 18 -8.42 -18.41 -4.53
CA GLY A 18 -7.46 -19.31 -5.19
C GLY A 18 -5.98 -18.99 -4.97
N LEU A 19 -5.61 -17.86 -4.35
CA LEU A 19 -4.22 -17.37 -4.29
C LEU A 19 -3.54 -17.35 -5.67
N ARG A 20 -4.28 -16.95 -6.71
CA ARG A 20 -3.78 -16.87 -8.09
C ARG A 20 -2.76 -15.74 -8.30
N PHE A 21 -2.72 -14.73 -7.43
CA PHE A 21 -1.93 -13.52 -7.66
C PHE A 21 -1.06 -13.13 -6.45
N LEU A 22 0.25 -13.26 -6.59
CA LEU A 22 1.25 -12.87 -5.58
C LEU A 22 1.46 -11.35 -5.52
N TRP A 23 1.41 -10.72 -6.69
CA TRP A 23 1.98 -9.40 -6.91
C TRP A 23 1.31 -8.27 -6.14
N PRO A 24 -0.04 -8.13 -6.11
CA PRO A 24 -0.68 -7.06 -5.36
C PRO A 24 -0.39 -7.14 -3.86
N VAL A 25 -0.39 -8.36 -3.31
CA VAL A 25 -0.10 -8.60 -1.89
C VAL A 25 1.36 -8.22 -1.59
N TRP A 26 2.29 -8.64 -2.43
CA TRP A 26 3.70 -8.31 -2.28
C TRP A 26 3.97 -6.81 -2.40
N LEU A 27 3.31 -6.13 -3.34
CA LEU A 27 3.40 -4.69 -3.52
C LEU A 27 2.87 -3.93 -2.29
N VAL A 28 1.69 -4.30 -1.79
CA VAL A 28 1.08 -3.68 -0.59
C VAL A 28 1.98 -3.86 0.63
N MET A 29 2.53 -5.06 0.84
CA MET A 29 3.46 -5.34 1.93
C MET A 29 4.73 -4.48 1.83
N THR A 30 5.33 -4.40 0.64
CA THR A 30 6.54 -3.62 0.39
C THR A 30 6.28 -2.12 0.56
N HIS A 31 5.16 -1.64 0.04
CA HIS A 31 4.73 -0.25 0.21
C HIS A 31 4.50 0.10 1.68
N ALA A 32 3.78 -0.74 2.42
CA ALA A 32 3.52 -0.50 3.84
C ALA A 32 4.81 -0.47 4.66
N LEU A 33 5.76 -1.37 4.38
CA LEU A 33 7.07 -1.36 5.01
C LEU A 33 7.85 -0.07 4.67
N GLY A 34 7.89 0.29 3.38
CA GLY A 34 8.57 1.49 2.89
C GLY A 34 7.98 2.79 3.45
N VAL A 35 6.66 2.93 3.50
CA VAL A 35 5.97 4.09 4.07
C VAL A 35 6.26 4.22 5.56
N ASN A 36 6.20 3.12 6.32
CA ASN A 36 6.50 3.16 7.75
C ASN A 36 7.96 3.52 8.03
N ALA A 37 8.90 2.93 7.28
CA ALA A 37 10.31 3.27 7.37
C ALA A 37 10.53 4.76 7.06
N ALA A 38 9.99 5.24 5.93
CA ALA A 38 10.07 6.64 5.52
C ALA A 38 9.47 7.57 6.59
N ALA A 39 8.28 7.27 7.11
CA ALA A 39 7.64 8.07 8.16
C ALA A 39 8.47 8.11 9.45
N HIS A 40 9.12 7.01 9.83
CA HIS A 40 10.02 7.00 10.99
C HIS A 40 11.23 7.92 10.79
N PHE A 41 11.88 7.84 9.62
CA PHE A 41 13.02 8.69 9.28
C PHE A 41 12.64 10.17 9.15
N ILE A 42 11.57 10.47 8.38
CA ILE A 42 11.06 11.83 8.20
C ILE A 42 10.63 12.43 9.52
N GLY A 43 9.98 11.63 10.38
CA GLY A 43 9.49 12.05 11.68
C GLY A 43 10.56 12.26 12.73
N ARG A 44 11.83 11.87 12.44
CA ARG A 44 12.95 11.87 13.39
C ARG A 44 12.58 11.21 14.72
N LYS A 45 11.78 10.14 14.65
CA LYS A 45 11.26 9.44 15.84
C LYS A 45 12.42 8.87 16.64
N ARG A 46 12.37 9.05 17.96
CA ARG A 46 13.32 8.47 18.91
C ARG A 46 12.66 7.28 19.63
N PRO A 47 13.41 6.19 19.90
CA PRO A 47 14.81 5.96 19.52
C PRO A 47 15.01 5.75 18.00
N PRO A 48 16.23 5.97 17.46
CA PRO A 48 16.54 5.64 16.07
C PRO A 48 16.36 4.13 15.82
N ILE A 49 16.02 3.76 14.58
CA ILE A 49 15.84 2.35 14.23
C ILE A 49 17.16 1.61 14.43
N SER A 50 17.16 0.61 15.30
CA SER A 50 18.34 -0.21 15.54
C SER A 50 18.64 -1.10 14.34
N ARG A 51 19.92 -1.42 14.09
CA ARG A 51 20.31 -2.36 13.03
C ARG A 51 19.62 -3.73 13.18
N ARG A 52 19.40 -4.16 14.43
CA ARG A 52 18.64 -5.38 14.75
C ARG A 52 17.19 -5.29 14.27
N ALA A 53 16.52 -4.16 14.51
CA ALA A 53 15.15 -3.95 14.04
C ALA A 53 15.06 -3.94 12.50
N ILE A 54 16.04 -3.35 11.81
CA ILE A 54 16.12 -3.42 10.34
C ILE A 54 16.30 -4.87 9.88
N ALA A 55 17.23 -5.62 10.51
CA ALA A 55 17.45 -7.02 10.18
C ALA A 55 16.18 -7.86 10.39
N PHE A 56 15.47 -7.68 11.49
CA PHE A 56 14.18 -8.35 11.71
C PHE A 56 13.14 -7.96 10.67
N ALA A 57 13.02 -6.67 10.33
CA ALA A 57 12.05 -6.22 9.32
C ALA A 57 12.34 -6.83 7.93
N VAL A 58 13.62 -6.87 7.53
CA VAL A 58 14.06 -7.48 6.27
C VAL A 58 13.85 -9.00 6.30
N ALA A 59 14.21 -9.66 7.40
CA ALA A 59 14.02 -11.10 7.57
C ALA A 59 12.54 -11.48 7.55
N SER A 60 11.66 -10.70 8.19
CA SER A 60 10.20 -10.91 8.12
C SER A 60 9.66 -10.71 6.72
N TRP A 61 10.10 -9.66 6.01
CA TRP A 61 9.69 -9.40 4.63
C TRP A 61 10.15 -10.53 3.68
N LEU A 62 11.40 -11.00 3.82
CA LEU A 62 11.92 -12.13 3.05
C LEU A 62 11.17 -13.43 3.39
N GLY A 63 10.99 -13.72 4.68
CA GLY A 63 10.28 -14.91 5.15
C GLY A 63 8.84 -14.97 4.63
N LEU A 64 8.11 -13.85 4.67
CA LEU A 64 6.78 -13.74 4.10
C LEU A 64 6.79 -13.89 2.58
N SER A 65 7.77 -13.30 1.88
CA SER A 65 7.91 -13.44 0.43
C SER A 65 8.14 -14.90 0.03
N VAL A 66 9.04 -15.60 0.73
CA VAL A 66 9.30 -17.04 0.51
C VAL A 66 8.06 -17.87 0.82
N ALA A 67 7.38 -17.63 1.94
CA ALA A 67 6.18 -18.35 2.31
C ALA A 67 5.07 -18.17 1.26
N MET A 68 4.87 -16.96 0.75
CA MET A 68 3.86 -16.70 -0.29
C MET A 68 4.21 -17.41 -1.61
N ILE A 69 5.48 -17.40 -2.04
CA ILE A 69 5.93 -18.15 -3.23
C ILE A 69 5.74 -19.65 -3.03
N ALA A 70 6.07 -20.19 -1.85
CA ALA A 70 5.92 -21.60 -1.53
C ALA A 70 4.44 -22.04 -1.56
N VAL A 71 3.54 -21.25 -0.97
CA VAL A 71 2.10 -21.52 -1.00
C VAL A 71 1.54 -21.43 -2.42
N MET A 72 2.06 -20.53 -3.25
CA MET A 72 1.58 -20.40 -4.63
C MET A 72 2.04 -21.57 -5.50
N ARG A 73 3.30 -21.99 -5.37
CA ARG A 73 3.83 -23.20 -6.05
C ARG A 73 3.14 -24.49 -5.60
N SER A 74 2.74 -24.60 -4.33
CA SER A 74 2.03 -25.80 -3.86
C SER A 74 0.62 -25.90 -4.44
N ARG A 75 0.02 -24.77 -4.85
CA ARG A 75 -1.32 -24.69 -5.48
C ARG A 75 -1.29 -24.68 -7.01
N ALA A 76 -0.12 -24.51 -7.62
CA ALA A 76 0.03 -24.53 -9.08
C ALA A 76 -0.13 -25.96 -9.64
N PRO A 77 -0.64 -26.11 -10.89
CA PRO A 77 -0.65 -27.39 -11.59
C PRO A 77 0.75 -28.00 -11.67
N GLU A 78 0.85 -29.33 -11.62
CA GLU A 78 2.13 -30.05 -11.58
C GLU A 78 3.04 -29.73 -12.79
N ALA A 79 2.43 -29.50 -13.96
CA ALA A 79 3.13 -29.09 -15.19
C ALA A 79 3.74 -27.68 -15.13
N GLU A 80 3.25 -26.80 -14.26
CA GLU A 80 3.66 -25.39 -14.19
C GLU A 80 4.48 -25.06 -12.94
N ARG A 81 4.57 -25.98 -11.97
CA ARG A 81 5.13 -25.77 -10.63
C ARG A 81 6.55 -25.18 -10.61
N ASP A 82 7.38 -25.57 -11.57
CA ASP A 82 8.78 -25.11 -11.69
C ASP A 82 8.97 -23.94 -12.67
N THR A 83 7.91 -23.49 -13.32
CA THR A 83 7.96 -22.39 -14.29
C THR A 83 7.60 -21.05 -13.65
N LEU A 84 7.93 -19.96 -14.33
CA LEU A 84 7.49 -18.61 -13.93
C LEU A 84 5.96 -18.48 -13.97
N ALA A 85 5.25 -19.35 -14.71
CA ALA A 85 3.79 -19.40 -14.74
C ALA A 85 3.18 -19.78 -13.38
N ALA A 86 3.92 -20.54 -12.55
CA ALA A 86 3.49 -20.82 -11.17
C ALA A 86 3.44 -19.56 -10.28
N VAL A 87 4.12 -18.47 -10.66
CA VAL A 87 4.17 -17.22 -9.88
C VAL A 87 3.39 -16.10 -10.57
N TRP A 88 3.24 -16.14 -11.89
CA TRP A 88 2.49 -15.17 -12.67
C TRP A 88 1.54 -15.87 -13.66
N PRO A 89 0.22 -15.73 -13.50
CA PRO A 89 -0.74 -16.34 -14.40
C PRO A 89 -0.64 -15.79 -15.83
N ALA A 90 -0.74 -16.68 -16.83
CA ALA A 90 -0.60 -16.32 -18.24
C ALA A 90 -1.71 -15.40 -18.77
N ASP A 91 -2.86 -15.37 -18.08
CA ASP A 91 -4.04 -14.56 -18.39
C ASP A 91 -3.91 -13.10 -17.94
N VAL A 92 -2.92 -12.76 -17.10
CA VAL A 92 -2.73 -11.37 -16.64
C VAL A 92 -1.71 -10.66 -17.53
N PRO A 93 -2.10 -9.56 -18.21
CA PRO A 93 -1.18 -8.84 -19.06
C PRO A 93 -0.07 -8.17 -18.23
N VAL A 94 1.17 -8.25 -18.72
CA VAL A 94 2.35 -7.63 -18.08
C VAL A 94 2.18 -6.12 -17.86
N VAL A 95 1.35 -5.47 -18.67
CA VAL A 95 0.99 -4.05 -18.51
C VAL A 95 0.38 -3.73 -17.13
N ALA A 96 -0.25 -4.71 -16.47
CA ALA A 96 -0.77 -4.57 -15.12
C ALA A 96 0.32 -4.20 -14.10
N ILE A 97 1.54 -4.71 -14.30
CA ILE A 97 2.72 -4.36 -13.50
C ILE A 97 3.13 -2.92 -13.78
N GLY A 98 3.18 -2.54 -15.07
CA GLY A 98 3.55 -1.20 -15.49
C GLY A 98 2.70 -0.11 -14.83
N ALA A 99 1.37 -0.29 -14.81
CA ALA A 99 0.46 0.66 -14.18
C ALA A 99 0.71 0.80 -12.66
N GLN A 100 0.99 -0.29 -11.96
CA GLN A 100 1.32 -0.28 -10.53
C GLN A 100 2.68 0.37 -10.25
N VAL A 101 3.68 0.11 -11.09
CA VAL A 101 5.01 0.74 -10.99
C VAL A 101 4.90 2.24 -11.21
N VAL A 102 4.15 2.68 -12.21
CA VAL A 102 3.86 4.11 -12.43
C VAL A 102 3.19 4.70 -11.19
N LEU A 103 2.17 4.04 -10.66
CA LEU A 103 1.45 4.51 -9.48
C LEU A 103 2.35 4.57 -8.22
N ALA A 104 3.29 3.64 -8.06
CA ALA A 104 4.30 3.68 -7.01
C ALA A 104 5.29 4.83 -7.19
N GLY A 105 5.74 5.09 -8.43
CA GLY A 105 6.57 6.25 -8.76
C GLY A 105 5.87 7.58 -8.46
N LEU A 106 4.58 7.69 -8.79
CA LEU A 106 3.75 8.84 -8.46
C LEU A 106 3.64 9.06 -6.95
N PHE A 107 3.47 8.00 -6.17
CA PHE A 107 3.50 8.09 -4.71
C PHE A 107 4.83 8.66 -4.20
N VAL A 108 5.96 8.10 -4.66
CA VAL A 108 7.29 8.55 -4.24
C VAL A 108 7.48 10.01 -4.58
N MET A 109 7.12 10.43 -5.80
CA MET A 109 7.18 11.82 -6.23
C MET A 109 6.35 12.74 -5.32
N ILE A 110 5.10 12.38 -5.01
CA ILE A 110 4.22 13.16 -4.14
C ILE A 110 4.77 13.22 -2.71
N ALA A 111 5.22 12.08 -2.17
CA ALA A 111 5.81 12.00 -0.84
C ALA A 111 7.05 12.90 -0.74
N VAL A 112 7.98 12.81 -1.70
CA VAL A 112 9.18 13.64 -1.76
C VAL A 112 8.82 15.12 -1.87
N ARG A 113 7.92 15.49 -2.79
CA ARG A 113 7.45 16.87 -2.95
C ARG A 113 6.87 17.42 -1.65
N ARG A 114 6.07 16.62 -0.94
CA ARG A 114 5.39 17.02 0.30
C ARG A 114 6.35 17.16 1.48
N VAL A 115 7.34 16.29 1.57
CA VAL A 115 8.41 16.37 2.57
C VAL A 115 9.28 17.60 2.30
N ARG A 116 9.68 17.85 1.05
CA ARG A 116 10.43 19.05 0.68
C ARG A 116 9.67 20.34 0.99
N SER A 117 8.35 20.36 0.77
CA SER A 117 7.55 21.57 1.04
C SER A 117 7.25 21.81 2.52
N THR A 118 7.16 20.76 3.34
CA THR A 118 6.78 20.89 4.77
C THR A 118 8.01 20.90 5.69
N GLY A 119 9.16 20.44 5.22
CA GLY A 119 10.33 20.13 6.04
C GLY A 119 10.20 18.78 6.76
N MET A 120 11.34 18.24 7.22
CA MET A 120 11.36 17.02 8.03
C MET A 120 10.75 17.28 9.42
N GLY A 121 9.95 16.35 9.91
CA GLY A 121 9.32 16.42 11.23
C GLY A 121 8.07 15.56 11.33
N ALA A 122 7.49 15.50 12.54
CA ALA A 122 6.31 14.69 12.84
C ALA A 122 5.14 14.96 11.89
N ARG A 123 4.89 16.25 11.57
CA ARG A 123 3.80 16.65 10.65
C ARG A 123 3.99 16.11 9.23
N ALA A 124 5.22 16.03 8.73
CA ALA A 124 5.49 15.46 7.41
C ALA A 124 5.37 13.93 7.42
N ALA A 125 5.82 13.28 8.49
CA ALA A 125 5.68 11.83 8.68
C ALA A 125 4.22 11.39 8.74
N ASP A 126 3.38 12.13 9.45
CA ASP A 126 1.94 11.85 9.53
C ASP A 126 1.26 12.00 8.17
N LYS A 127 1.63 13.02 7.39
CA LYS A 127 1.13 13.18 6.01
C LYS A 127 1.52 11.98 5.16
N VAL A 128 2.80 11.58 5.15
CA VAL A 128 3.27 10.44 4.35
C VAL A 128 2.57 9.14 4.75
N THR A 129 2.36 8.92 6.05
CA THR A 129 1.61 7.75 6.54
C THR A 129 0.16 7.76 6.06
N ARG A 130 -0.54 8.89 6.17
CA ARG A 130 -1.94 9.03 5.72
C ARG A 130 -2.08 8.83 4.21
N TYR A 131 -1.24 9.48 3.42
CA TYR A 131 -1.25 9.30 1.96
C TYR A 131 -0.86 7.88 1.55
N GLY A 132 0.10 7.25 2.24
CA GLY A 132 0.51 5.88 1.95
C GLY A 132 -0.60 4.87 2.22
N ALA A 133 -1.35 5.03 3.31
CA ALA A 133 -2.51 4.17 3.58
C ALA A 133 -3.61 4.33 2.52
N LEU A 134 -3.89 5.56 2.10
CA LEU A 134 -4.81 5.86 1.00
C LEU A 134 -4.34 5.30 -0.34
N TRP A 135 -3.03 5.21 -0.56
CA TRP A 135 -2.50 4.73 -1.83
C TRP A 135 -2.78 3.26 -2.09
N LEU A 136 -3.00 2.47 -1.03
CA LEU A 136 -3.29 1.03 -1.14
C LEU A 136 -4.59 0.75 -1.89
N CYS A 137 -5.63 1.58 -1.72
CA CYS A 137 -6.87 1.40 -2.47
C CYS A 137 -6.72 1.74 -3.96
N LEU A 138 -5.80 2.66 -4.30
CA LEU A 138 -5.48 2.96 -5.69
C LEU A 138 -4.77 1.78 -6.37
N TYR A 139 -3.83 1.10 -5.68
CA TYR A 139 -3.24 -0.13 -6.20
C TYR A 139 -4.29 -1.20 -6.46
N ALA A 140 -5.24 -1.36 -5.53
CA ALA A 140 -6.36 -2.30 -5.71
C ALA A 140 -7.23 -1.95 -6.92
N CYS A 141 -7.59 -0.68 -7.11
CA CYS A 141 -8.38 -0.24 -8.26
C CYS A 141 -7.64 -0.51 -9.57
N VAL A 142 -6.38 -0.09 -9.69
CA VAL A 142 -5.56 -0.30 -10.88
C VAL A 142 -5.42 -1.78 -11.20
N TRP A 143 -5.23 -2.62 -10.18
CA TRP A 143 -5.17 -4.05 -10.35
C TRP A 143 -6.47 -4.62 -10.93
N LEU A 144 -7.61 -4.30 -10.33
CA LEU A 144 -8.92 -4.81 -10.77
C LEU A 144 -9.25 -4.39 -12.20
N TYR A 145 -8.91 -3.15 -12.58
CA TYR A 145 -9.03 -2.70 -13.98
C TYR A 145 -8.12 -3.50 -14.91
N ALA A 146 -6.87 -3.75 -14.51
CA ALA A 146 -5.92 -4.47 -15.33
C ALA A 146 -6.26 -5.95 -15.51
N THR A 147 -6.94 -6.58 -14.54
CA THR A 147 -7.44 -7.96 -14.64
C THR A 147 -8.82 -8.07 -15.28
N GLY A 148 -9.41 -6.96 -15.75
CA GLY A 148 -10.72 -6.95 -16.40
C GLY A 148 -11.92 -7.08 -15.45
N ALA A 149 -11.71 -7.01 -14.14
CA ALA A 149 -12.76 -7.09 -13.11
C ALA A 149 -13.46 -5.73 -12.95
N ILE A 150 -14.14 -5.27 -14.00
CA ILE A 150 -14.64 -3.89 -14.11
C ILE A 150 -15.68 -3.55 -13.04
N LYS A 151 -16.58 -4.48 -12.69
CA LYS A 151 -17.63 -4.23 -11.69
C LYS A 151 -17.01 -4.01 -10.31
N GLU A 152 -16.10 -4.88 -9.92
CA GLU A 152 -15.36 -4.82 -8.66
C GLU A 152 -14.47 -3.58 -8.63
N ALA A 153 -13.82 -3.25 -9.75
CA ALA A 153 -13.01 -2.05 -9.90
C ALA A 153 -13.83 -0.76 -9.68
N LEU A 154 -15.06 -0.69 -10.21
CA LEU A 154 -15.95 0.44 -10.03
C LEU A 154 -16.40 0.59 -8.57
N VAL A 155 -16.79 -0.50 -7.91
CA VAL A 155 -17.15 -0.50 -6.48
C VAL A 155 -15.95 -0.04 -5.64
N MET A 156 -14.77 -0.60 -5.88
CA MET A 156 -13.55 -0.23 -5.16
C MET A 156 -13.15 1.23 -5.42
N SER A 157 -13.33 1.71 -6.66
CA SER A 157 -13.08 3.12 -7.01
C SER A 157 -14.04 4.06 -6.26
N GLY A 158 -15.32 3.70 -6.16
CA GLY A 158 -16.31 4.45 -5.38
C GLY A 158 -15.95 4.51 -3.89
N LEU A 159 -15.52 3.38 -3.31
CA LEU A 159 -15.05 3.32 -1.93
C LEU A 159 -13.77 4.14 -1.73
N ALA A 160 -12.83 4.08 -2.68
CA ALA A 160 -11.61 4.87 -2.64
C ALA A 160 -11.93 6.37 -2.65
N VAL A 161 -12.74 6.83 -3.60
CA VAL A 161 -13.19 8.23 -3.69
C VAL A 161 -13.87 8.66 -2.39
N SER A 162 -14.78 7.84 -1.85
CA SER A 162 -15.46 8.11 -0.58
C SER A 162 -14.47 8.24 0.58
N GLY A 163 -13.44 7.38 0.64
CA GLY A 163 -12.37 7.47 1.64
C GLY A 163 -11.54 8.75 1.52
N PHE A 164 -11.19 9.16 0.29
CA PHE A 164 -10.47 10.42 0.03
C PHE A 164 -11.32 11.65 0.42
N LEU A 165 -12.60 11.65 0.05
CA LEU A 165 -13.53 12.72 0.40
C LEU A 165 -13.76 12.79 1.91
N GLY A 166 -14.02 11.66 2.56
CA GLY A 166 -14.21 11.59 4.00
C GLY A 166 -13.00 12.13 4.78
N MET A 167 -11.78 11.81 4.36
CA MET A 167 -10.57 12.38 4.97
C MET A 167 -10.41 13.87 4.74
N SER A 168 -10.87 14.38 3.61
CA SER A 168 -10.81 15.82 3.28
C SER A 168 -11.84 16.59 4.12
N LEU A 169 -13.07 16.10 4.18
CA LEU A 169 -14.17 16.67 4.96
C LEU A 169 -13.89 16.66 6.46
N LEU A 170 -13.42 15.53 7.02
CA LEU A 170 -13.06 15.46 8.44
C LEU A 170 -11.97 16.48 8.81
N ARG A 171 -11.04 16.72 7.89
CA ARG A 171 -9.97 17.69 8.11
C ARG A 171 -10.49 19.13 8.10
N GLU A 172 -11.40 19.46 7.19
CA GLU A 172 -12.03 20.78 7.14
C GLU A 172 -12.92 21.01 8.37
N ALA A 173 -13.72 20.02 8.76
CA ALA A 173 -14.53 20.08 9.97
C ALA A 173 -13.68 20.31 11.23
N TYR A 174 -12.56 19.60 11.37
CA TYR A 174 -11.64 19.79 12.49
C TYR A 174 -11.02 21.19 12.50
N SER A 175 -10.59 21.68 11.33
CA SER A 175 -10.06 23.04 11.20
C SER A 175 -11.09 24.11 11.55
N ALA A 176 -12.37 23.89 11.23
CA ALA A 176 -13.46 24.81 11.56
C ALA A 176 -13.77 24.82 13.06
N MET A 177 -13.63 23.67 13.74
CA MET A 177 -13.82 23.57 15.19
C MET A 177 -12.67 24.21 15.99
N GLU A 178 -11.42 24.06 15.55
CA GLU A 178 -10.25 24.65 16.23
C GLU A 178 -10.15 26.17 16.04
N HIS A 179 -10.71 26.70 14.95
CA HIS A 179 -10.76 28.13 14.66
C HIS A 179 -12.21 28.54 14.34
N PRO A 180 -13.09 28.62 15.36
CA PRO A 180 -14.46 29.06 15.12
C PRO A 180 -14.42 30.45 14.48
N SER A 181 -15.17 30.62 13.40
CA SER A 181 -15.17 31.77 12.49
C SER A 181 -15.56 33.12 13.12
N GLY A 182 -15.65 33.20 14.45
CA GLY A 182 -15.96 34.39 15.23
C GLY A 182 -14.78 35.06 15.95
N TYR A 183 -13.59 34.45 16.07
CA TYR A 183 -12.47 35.08 16.76
C TYR A 183 -11.60 35.91 15.81
N ARG A 184 -12.10 37.10 15.45
CA ARG A 184 -11.27 38.17 14.87
C ARG A 184 -10.37 38.75 15.97
N ARG A 185 -9.09 38.95 15.63
CA ARG A 185 -8.10 39.66 16.45
C ARG A 185 -8.56 41.06 16.83
#